data_AF-A0ABD1Q8L0-F1
#
_entry.id   AF-A0ABD1Q8L0-F1
#
_cell.length_a   1.000
_cell.length_b   1.000
_cell.length_c   1.000
_cell.angle_alpha   90.00
_cell.angle_beta   90.00
_cell.angle_gamma   90.00
#
_symmetry.space_group_name_H-M   'P 1'
#
loop_
_entity.id
_entity.type
_entity.pdbx_description
1 polymer ?
#
loop_
_entity_poly.entity_id
_entity_poly.type
_entity_poly.pdbx_seq_one_letter_code
_entity_poly.pdbx_strand_id
1 'polypeptide(L)'
;MRVWSSGTFPIDHGLCLPESLEDPYFEWIHWPQASIPFSDDELEYIENLDPIQDSEMLRRELPMIREACLRVLVLCTIFLKEAVSYGLCLADIGEMMSREFRNGEEEPSELEVICIEASKTTDCRGHDS
;
A
#
# COMPACT_ATOMS: atom_id res chain seq x y z
N MET A 1 -33.16 -0.11 -23.40
CA MET A 1 -31.81 0.46 -23.19
C MET A 1 -31.33 -0.06 -21.85
N ARG A 2 -30.31 -0.93 -21.80
CA ARG A 2 -29.70 -1.32 -20.52
C ARG A 2 -28.73 -0.22 -20.13
N VAL A 3 -28.97 0.40 -18.98
CA VAL A 3 -28.00 1.26 -18.31
C VAL A 3 -26.91 0.30 -17.83
N TRP A 4 -25.74 0.34 -18.45
CA TRP A 4 -24.57 -0.24 -17.83
C TRP A 4 -24.19 0.72 -16.71
N SER A 5 -24.26 0.28 -15.46
CA SER A 5 -23.58 1.00 -14.39
C SER A 5 -22.10 1.05 -14.77
N SER A 6 -21.52 2.24 -14.83
CA SER A 6 -20.11 2.48 -15.13
C SER A 6 -19.25 1.97 -13.97
N GLY A 7 -19.14 0.65 -13.82
CA GLY A 7 -18.30 0.00 -12.81
C GLY A 7 -17.00 -0.48 -13.44
N THR A 8 -15.88 -0.23 -12.77
CA THR A 8 -14.59 -0.83 -13.10
C THR A 8 -14.44 -2.15 -12.37
N PHE A 9 -14.00 -3.20 -13.08
CA PHE A 9 -13.68 -4.50 -12.50
C PHE A 9 -12.17 -4.68 -12.57
N PRO A 10 -11.44 -4.64 -11.44
CA PRO A 10 -10.02 -4.96 -11.45
C PRO A 10 -9.84 -6.44 -11.81
N ILE A 11 -8.96 -6.71 -12.77
CA ILE A 11 -8.57 -8.07 -13.18
C ILE A 11 -7.09 -8.26 -12.89
N ASP A 12 -6.65 -9.52 -12.88
CA ASP A 12 -5.23 -9.89 -12.73
C ASP A 12 -4.57 -9.45 -11.42
N HIS A 13 -5.17 -9.84 -10.29
CA HIS A 13 -4.64 -9.60 -8.94
C HIS A 13 -3.71 -10.73 -8.47
N GLY A 14 -3.16 -11.54 -9.37
CA GLY A 14 -2.33 -12.70 -9.02
C GLY A 14 -1.01 -12.35 -8.31
N LEU A 15 -0.57 -11.08 -8.43
CA LEU A 15 0.68 -10.56 -7.88
C LEU A 15 0.48 -9.47 -6.81
N CYS A 16 -0.73 -9.30 -6.26
CA CYS A 16 -1.02 -8.19 -5.34
C CYS A 16 -0.50 -8.37 -3.90
N LEU A 17 0.03 -9.55 -3.54
CA LEU A 17 0.49 -9.89 -2.19
C LEU A 17 1.97 -10.32 -2.18
N PRO A 18 2.91 -9.40 -2.42
CA PRO A 18 4.34 -9.69 -2.34
C PRO A 18 4.79 -9.93 -0.89
N GLU A 19 5.95 -10.57 -0.70
CA GLU A 19 6.51 -10.81 0.65
C GLU A 19 7.34 -9.65 1.21
N SER A 20 7.80 -8.79 0.32
CA SER A 20 8.56 -7.59 0.64
C SER A 20 7.89 -6.40 -0.02
N LEU A 21 8.26 -5.20 0.44
CA LEU A 21 8.11 -4.00 -0.36
C LEU A 21 9.06 -4.19 -1.55
N GLU A 22 8.55 -4.77 -2.62
CA GLU A 22 9.21 -4.76 -3.93
C GLU A 22 9.06 -3.34 -4.52
N ASP A 23 9.49 -3.09 -5.75
CA ASP A 23 9.24 -1.81 -6.44
C ASP A 23 7.90 -1.90 -7.20
N PRO A 24 6.74 -1.58 -6.59
CA PRO A 24 5.48 -1.56 -7.31
C PRO A 24 5.48 -0.35 -8.25
N TYR A 25 5.34 -0.60 -9.55
CA TYR A 25 5.05 0.48 -10.50
C TYR A 25 3.55 0.53 -10.83
N PHE A 26 2.91 1.65 -10.51
CA PHE A 26 1.49 1.86 -10.76
C PHE A 26 1.29 2.66 -12.06
N GLU A 27 0.83 2.01 -13.13
CA GLU A 27 0.63 2.69 -14.43
C GLU A 27 -0.32 3.89 -14.36
N TRP A 28 -1.27 3.85 -13.42
CA TRP A 28 -2.30 4.87 -13.24
C TRP A 28 -1.81 6.09 -12.46
N ILE A 29 -0.61 6.07 -11.87
CA ILE A 29 -0.08 7.18 -11.06
C ILE A 29 0.00 8.50 -11.85
N HIS A 30 0.25 8.40 -13.16
CA HIS A 30 0.36 9.56 -14.05
C HIS A 30 -0.98 9.95 -14.69
N TRP A 31 -2.07 9.23 -14.40
CA TRP A 31 -3.38 9.57 -14.93
C TRP A 31 -3.94 10.78 -14.17
N PRO A 32 -4.57 11.75 -14.84
CA PRO A 32 -5.15 12.92 -14.18
C PRO A 32 -6.09 12.58 -13.01
N GLN A 33 -6.77 11.44 -13.10
CA GLN A 33 -7.68 10.92 -12.09
C GLN A 33 -6.98 10.57 -10.76
N ALA A 34 -5.71 10.15 -10.80
CA ALA A 34 -4.95 9.82 -9.59
C ALA A 34 -4.59 11.07 -8.77
N SER A 35 -4.56 12.25 -9.39
CA SER A 35 -4.30 13.52 -8.73
C SER A 35 -5.56 14.18 -8.15
N ILE A 36 -6.72 13.52 -8.24
CA ILE A 36 -7.97 14.03 -7.66
C ILE A 36 -8.02 13.61 -6.18
N PRO A 37 -8.37 14.53 -5.26
CA PRO A 37 -8.57 14.18 -3.86
C PRO A 37 -9.68 13.13 -3.69
N PHE A 38 -9.53 12.26 -2.69
CA PHE A 38 -10.56 11.31 -2.31
C PHE A 38 -11.87 12.02 -1.94
N SER A 39 -12.98 11.39 -2.29
CA SER A 39 -14.33 11.80 -1.86
C SER A 39 -14.61 11.36 -0.41
N ASP A 40 -15.60 11.98 0.23
CA ASP A 40 -15.97 11.65 1.62
C ASP A 40 -16.31 10.15 1.79
N ASP A 41 -16.99 9.55 0.81
CA ASP A 41 -17.34 8.12 0.82
C ASP A 41 -16.08 7.23 0.73
N GLU A 42 -15.07 7.63 -0.05
CA GLU A 42 -13.79 6.92 -0.15
C GLU A 42 -12.96 7.08 1.11
N LEU A 43 -12.95 8.27 1.71
CA LEU A 43 -12.29 8.54 2.99
C LEU A 43 -12.89 7.69 4.11
N GLU A 44 -14.22 7.63 4.21
CA GLU A 44 -14.93 6.78 5.18
C GLU A 44 -14.60 5.30 4.94
N TYR A 45 -14.55 4.85 3.69
CA TYR A 45 -14.16 3.48 3.37
C TYR A 45 -12.74 3.16 3.85
N ILE A 46 -11.78 4.02 3.53
CA ILE A 46 -10.36 3.84 3.91
C ILE A 46 -10.20 3.86 5.44
N GLU A 47 -10.89 4.75 6.14
CA GLU A 47 -10.89 4.82 7.60
C GLU A 47 -11.38 3.52 8.24
N ASN A 48 -12.37 2.86 7.63
CA ASN A 48 -12.96 1.63 8.14
C ASN A 48 -12.17 0.35 7.81
N LEU A 49 -11.11 0.41 7.00
CA LEU A 49 -10.25 -0.76 6.73
C LEU A 49 -9.59 -1.26 8.03
N ASP A 50 -9.71 -2.55 8.31
CA ASP A 50 -9.08 -3.21 9.45
C ASP A 50 -8.02 -4.21 8.95
N PRO A 51 -6.74 -3.80 8.92
CA PRO A 51 -5.67 -4.66 8.39
C PRO A 51 -5.51 -5.97 9.16
N ILE A 52 -5.86 -6.00 10.45
CA ILE A 52 -5.75 -7.20 11.27
C ILE A 52 -6.87 -8.17 10.89
N GLN A 53 -8.12 -7.68 10.84
CA GLN A 53 -9.25 -8.50 10.42
C GLN A 53 -9.08 -9.03 9.00
N ASP A 54 -8.60 -8.20 8.07
CA ASP A 54 -8.34 -8.59 6.69
C ASP A 54 -7.24 -9.66 6.60
N SER A 55 -6.16 -9.51 7.39
CA SER A 55 -5.08 -10.50 7.45
C SER A 55 -5.55 -11.86 8.00
N GLU A 56 -6.39 -11.87 9.04
CA GLU A 56 -6.97 -13.10 9.59
C GLU A 56 -7.92 -13.77 8.61
N MET A 57 -8.73 -12.98 7.90
CA MET A 57 -9.57 -13.49 6.83
C MET A 57 -8.73 -14.16 5.75
N LEU A 58 -7.68 -13.50 5.25
CA LEU A 58 -6.80 -14.07 4.23
C LEU A 58 -6.07 -15.32 4.72
N ARG A 59 -5.63 -15.36 5.98
CA ARG A 59 -5.02 -16.57 6.56
C ARG A 59 -5.99 -17.75 6.54
N ARG A 60 -7.28 -17.52 6.77
CA ARG A 60 -8.32 -18.55 6.74
C ARG A 60 -8.65 -19.01 5.32
N GLU A 61 -8.82 -18.07 4.38
CA GLU A 61 -9.25 -18.36 3.02
C GLU A 61 -8.09 -18.85 2.12
N LEU A 62 -6.85 -18.45 2.42
CA LEU A 62 -5.64 -18.82 1.70
C LEU A 62 -4.63 -19.50 2.64
N PRO A 63 -4.82 -20.78 3.03
CA PRO A 63 -3.97 -21.45 4.02
C PRO A 63 -2.48 -21.55 3.66
N MET A 64 -2.13 -21.37 2.38
CA MET A 64 -0.75 -21.39 1.88
C MET A 64 -0.12 -20.00 1.79
N ILE A 65 -0.84 -18.94 2.21
CA ILE A 65 -0.30 -17.59 2.23
C ILE A 65 0.84 -17.49 3.25
N ARG A 66 1.87 -16.73 2.90
CA ARG A 66 3.03 -16.55 3.77
C ARG A 66 2.80 -15.37 4.71
N GLU A 67 3.28 -15.50 5.94
CA GLU A 67 3.16 -14.43 6.95
C GLU A 67 3.85 -13.13 6.50
N ALA A 68 4.86 -13.21 5.64
CA ALA A 68 5.49 -12.03 5.05
C ALA A 68 4.51 -11.21 4.18
N CYS A 69 3.69 -11.88 3.36
CA CYS A 69 2.65 -11.24 2.56
C CYS A 69 1.61 -10.53 3.45
N LEU A 70 1.22 -11.17 4.55
CA LEU A 70 0.27 -10.58 5.52
C LEU A 70 0.86 -9.34 6.20
N ARG A 71 2.16 -9.35 6.52
CA ARG A 71 2.84 -8.17 7.07
C ARG A 71 2.87 -7.01 6.09
N VAL A 72 3.16 -7.27 4.81
CA VAL A 72 3.14 -6.23 3.76
C VAL A 72 1.74 -5.66 3.60
N LEU A 73 0.70 -6.51 3.56
CA LEU A 73 -0.69 -6.04 3.53
C LEU A 73 -1.00 -5.10 4.69
N VAL A 74 -0.72 -5.53 5.92
CA VAL A 74 -0.97 -4.73 7.13
C VAL A 74 -0.25 -3.39 7.04
N LEU A 75 1.02 -3.40 6.64
CA LEU A 75 1.84 -2.21 6.51
C LEU A 75 1.28 -1.25 5.45
N CYS A 76 0.96 -1.75 4.25
CA CYS A 76 0.40 -0.94 3.17
C CYS A 76 -0.96 -0.33 3.54
N THR A 77 -1.82 -1.09 4.23
CA THR A 77 -3.12 -0.55 4.69
C THR A 77 -2.93 0.53 5.75
N ILE A 78 -2.01 0.36 6.71
CA ILE A 78 -1.70 1.41 7.69
C ILE A 78 -1.14 2.65 6.98
N PHE A 79 -0.19 2.46 6.06
CA PHE A 79 0.39 3.55 5.29
C PHE A 79 -0.66 4.33 4.49
N LEU A 80 -1.57 3.63 3.80
CA LEU A 80 -2.68 4.24 3.08
C LEU A 80 -3.54 5.12 4.01
N LYS A 81 -3.93 4.59 5.18
CA LYS A 81 -4.76 5.32 6.13
C LYS A 81 -4.06 6.58 6.64
N GLU A 82 -2.79 6.48 6.98
CA GLU A 82 -1.99 7.62 7.43
C GLU A 82 -1.85 8.66 6.30
N ALA A 83 -1.41 8.25 5.11
CA ALA A 83 -1.22 9.15 3.97
C ALA A 83 -2.49 9.93 3.61
N VAL A 84 -3.64 9.24 3.60
CA VAL A 84 -4.95 9.85 3.35
C VAL A 84 -5.33 10.83 4.46
N SER A 85 -5.00 10.54 5.73
CA SER A 85 -5.23 11.48 6.84
C SER A 85 -4.41 12.78 6.71
N TYR A 86 -3.26 12.73 6.02
CA TYR A 86 -2.46 13.91 5.65
C TYR A 86 -2.98 14.62 4.38
N GLY A 87 -4.05 14.14 3.77
CA GLY A 87 -4.66 14.74 2.58
C GLY A 87 -3.94 14.42 1.27
N LEU A 88 -3.11 13.37 1.24
CA LEU A 88 -2.43 12.92 0.03
C LEU A 88 -3.40 12.25 -0.95
N CYS A 89 -3.21 12.48 -2.25
CA CYS A 89 -3.97 11.82 -3.31
C CYS A 89 -3.33 10.49 -3.75
N LEU A 90 -4.00 9.74 -4.62
CA LEU A 90 -3.49 8.46 -5.14
C LEU A 90 -2.15 8.61 -5.85
N ALA A 91 -1.93 9.70 -6.58
CA ALA A 91 -0.67 9.96 -7.26
C ALA A 91 0.48 10.12 -6.26
N ASP A 92 0.29 10.93 -5.22
CA ASP A 92 1.31 11.16 -4.18
C ASP A 92 1.65 9.85 -3.46
N ILE A 93 0.63 9.07 -3.09
CA ILE A 93 0.79 7.79 -2.39
C ILE A 93 1.53 6.78 -3.28
N GLY A 94 1.18 6.69 -4.56
CA GLY A 94 1.88 5.84 -5.52
C GLY A 94 3.35 6.23 -5.65
N GLU A 95 3.66 7.53 -5.68
CA GLU A 95 5.02 8.05 -5.83
C GLU A 95 5.89 7.69 -4.62
N MET A 96 5.32 7.77 -3.42
CA MET A 96 6.02 7.35 -2.19
C MET A 96 6.29 5.85 -2.12
N MET A 97 5.48 5.02 -2.80
CA MET A 97 5.61 3.56 -2.80
C MET A 97 6.55 3.05 -3.90
N SER A 98 6.61 3.74 -5.03
CA SER A 98 7.46 3.39 -6.18
C SER A 98 8.86 3.95 -6.03
N ARG A 99 9.87 3.26 -6.57
CA ARG A 99 11.25 3.75 -6.62
C ARG A 99 11.42 4.76 -7.75
N GLU A 100 12.18 5.81 -7.49
CA GLU A 100 12.59 6.74 -8.53
C GLU A 100 13.84 6.23 -9.26
N PHE A 101 13.75 6.09 -10.58
CA PHE A 101 14.93 5.84 -11.41
C PHE A 101 15.69 7.17 -11.62
N ARG A 102 16.73 7.42 -10.82
CA ARG A 102 17.58 8.61 -10.94
C ARG A 102 19.01 8.23 -11.34
N ASN A 103 19.51 8.83 -12.42
CA ASN A 103 20.90 8.71 -12.87
C ASN A 103 21.43 7.27 -13.10
N GLY A 104 20.54 6.30 -13.36
CA GLY A 104 20.92 4.91 -13.59
C GLY A 104 21.13 4.09 -12.31
N GLU A 105 20.82 4.67 -11.14
CA GLU A 105 20.78 3.98 -9.86
C GLU A 105 19.32 3.95 -9.37
N GLU A 106 18.94 2.82 -8.78
CA GLU A 106 17.61 2.58 -8.24
C GLU A 106 17.70 2.78 -6.72
N GLU A 107 17.16 3.90 -6.24
CA GLU A 107 17.13 4.24 -4.82
C GLU A 107 15.87 3.63 -4.17
N PRO A 108 15.92 3.25 -2.88
CA PRO A 108 14.75 2.76 -2.17
C PRO A 108 13.64 3.83 -2.15
N SER A 109 12.38 3.38 -2.21
CA SER A 109 11.24 4.30 -2.13
C SER A 109 11.15 4.94 -0.74
N GLU A 110 10.43 6.05 -0.61
CA GLU A 110 10.27 6.73 0.68
C GLU A 110 9.69 5.78 1.74
N LEU A 111 8.74 4.92 1.34
CA LEU A 111 8.17 3.90 2.21
C LEU A 111 9.22 2.88 2.68
N GLU A 112 10.08 2.41 1.77
CA GLU A 112 11.17 1.47 2.12
C GLU A 112 12.16 2.11 3.09
N VAL A 113 12.51 3.38 2.90
CA VAL A 113 13.39 4.14 3.80
C VAL A 113 12.79 4.20 5.21
N ILE A 114 11.50 4.53 5.33
CA ILE A 114 10.80 4.56 6.63
C ILE A 114 10.86 3.18 7.31
N CYS A 115 10.62 2.10 6.58
CA CYS A 115 10.70 0.74 7.14
C CYS A 115 12.12 0.37 7.62
N ILE A 116 13.15 0.74 6.85
CA ILE A 116 14.55 0.51 7.21
C ILE A 116 14.91 1.26 8.48
N GLU A 117 14.49 2.53 8.60
CA GLU A 117 14.75 3.36 9.79
C GLU A 117 14.02 2.86 11.04
N ALA A 118 12.76 2.45 10.89
CA ALA A 118 11.99 1.84 11.97
C ALA A 118 12.66 0.57 12.49
N SER A 119 13.17 -0.28 11.59
CA SER A 119 13.84 -1.54 11.94
C SER A 119 15.14 -1.31 12.72
N LYS A 120 15.92 -0.29 12.36
CA LYS A 120 17.13 0.10 13.11
C LYS A 120 16.81 0.56 14.54
N THR A 121 15.71 1.29 14.71
CA THR A 121 15.28 1.82 16.00
C THR A 121 14.85 0.71 16.96
N THR A 122 14.24 -0.37 16.44
CA THR A 122 13.86 -1.53 17.25
C THR A 122 15.07 -2.35 17.72
N ASP A 123 16.12 -2.46 16.90
CA ASP A 123 17.36 -3.17 17.27
C ASP A 123 18.15 -2.44 18.37
N CYS A 124 18.19 -1.11 18.34
CA CYS A 124 18.84 -0.32 19.40
C CYS A 124 18.12 -0.43 20.75
N ARG A 125 16.79 -0.61 20.77
CA ARG A 125 16.01 -0.79 22.02
C ARG A 125 16.20 -2.17 22.66
N GLY A 126 16.69 -3.16 21.92
CA GLY A 126 16.97 -4.51 22.43
C GLY A 126 18.28 -4.66 23.21
N HIS A 127 19.16 -3.65 23.20
CA HIS A 127 20.47 -3.68 23.88
C HIS A 127 20.47 -3.00 25.26
N ASP A 128 19.38 -2.31 25.62
CA ASP A 128 19.24 -1.54 26.86
C ASP A 128 18.30 -2.20 27.90
N SER A 129 18.01 -3.51 27.76
CA SER A 129 17.19 -4.29 28.71
C SER A 129 17.99 -5.39 29.41
#